data_AF-A0A7V6G571-F1
#
_entry.id   AF-A0A7V6G571-F1
#
_cell.length_a   1.000
_cell.length_b   1.000
_cell.length_c   1.000
_cell.angle_alpha   90.00
_cell.angle_beta   90.00
_cell.angle_gamma   90.00
#
_symmetry.space_group_name_H-M   'P 1'
#
loop_
_entity.id
_entity.type
_entity.pdbx_description
1 polymer ?
#
loop_
_entity_poly.entity_id
_entity_poly.type
_entity_poly.pdbx_seq_one_letter_code
_entity_poly.pdbx_strand_id
1 'polypeptide(L)'
;MCLPFVAIGIWMITDNPYGSTEHIIGWVSTCFFGLGLPVGLFHTFDRRPQIVITENGIWDRTTNQDEVKWEQIIEAYLLDISGQKFISLVTDDTFVFKKKPYKWAAKINEFAEAQNLNLYLGQINIDELELT
;
A
#
# COMPACT_ATOMS: atom_id res chain seq x y z
N MET A 1 -14.49 8.14 -1.70
CA MET A 1 -14.71 7.16 -2.79
C MET A 1 -15.94 6.28 -2.57
N CYS A 2 -16.22 5.72 -1.38
CA CYS A 2 -17.37 4.80 -1.20
C CYS A 2 -18.77 5.47 -1.13
N LEU A 3 -18.87 6.70 -0.59
CA LEU A 3 -20.16 7.35 -0.31
C LEU A 3 -21.10 7.48 -1.54
N PRO A 4 -20.63 7.89 -2.75
CA PRO A 4 -21.50 7.95 -3.92
C PRO A 4 -22.10 6.59 -4.29
N PHE A 5 -21.31 5.51 -4.20
CA PHE A 5 -21.79 4.17 -4.53
C PHE A 5 -22.80 3.63 -3.51
N VAL A 6 -22.62 3.96 -2.24
CA VAL A 6 -23.61 3.65 -1.20
C VAL A 6 -24.91 4.41 -1.45
N ALA A 7 -24.83 5.71 -1.78
CA ALA A 7 -26.01 6.52 -2.06
C ALA A 7 -26.77 6.02 -3.29
N ILE A 8 -26.07 5.72 -4.39
CA ILE A 8 -26.67 5.13 -5.60
C ILE A 8 -27.27 3.76 -5.29
N GLY A 9 -26.57 2.92 -4.52
CA GLY A 9 -27.06 1.60 -4.12
C GLY A 9 -28.36 1.68 -3.31
N ILE A 10 -28.44 2.59 -2.34
CA ILE A 10 -29.66 2.84 -1.55
C ILE A 10 -30.79 3.32 -2.46
N TRP A 11 -30.51 4.26 -3.35
CA TRP A 11 -31.51 4.75 -4.32
C TRP A 11 -32.06 3.61 -5.20
N MET A 12 -31.18 2.72 -5.70
CA MET A 12 -31.58 1.55 -6.49
C MET A 12 -32.47 0.58 -5.69
N ILE A 13 -32.19 0.36 -4.40
CA ILE A 13 -33.02 -0.48 -3.52
C ILE A 13 -34.41 0.13 -3.33
N THR A 14 -34.51 1.46 -3.19
CA THR A 14 -35.77 2.15 -2.89
C THR A 14 -36.67 2.38 -4.09
N ASP A 15 -36.09 2.62 -5.27
CA ASP A 15 -36.84 3.04 -6.47
C ASP A 15 -37.26 1.85 -7.36
N ASN A 16 -36.60 0.69 -7.21
CA ASN A 16 -36.82 -0.47 -8.08
C ASN A 16 -37.64 -1.58 -7.39
N PRO A 17 -38.49 -2.31 -8.15
CA PRO A 17 -39.28 -3.41 -7.62
C PRO A 17 -38.42 -4.51 -6.96
N TYR A 18 -38.97 -5.13 -5.91
CA TYR A 18 -38.32 -6.25 -5.25
C TYR A 18 -38.04 -7.39 -6.23
N GLY A 19 -36.79 -7.84 -6.27
CA GLY A 19 -36.34 -8.91 -7.16
C GLY A 19 -35.89 -8.47 -8.56
N SER A 20 -35.93 -7.17 -8.88
CA SER A 20 -35.32 -6.66 -10.11
C SER A 20 -33.78 -6.75 -10.04
N THR A 21 -33.13 -6.77 -11.20
CA THR A 21 -31.67 -6.77 -11.30
C THR A 21 -31.05 -5.56 -10.60
N GLU A 22 -31.66 -4.39 -10.76
CA GLU A 22 -31.24 -3.13 -10.13
C GLU A 22 -31.38 -3.19 -8.62
N HIS A 23 -32.48 -3.76 -8.11
CA HIS A 23 -32.69 -3.94 -6.68
C HIS A 23 -31.59 -4.82 -6.05
N ILE A 24 -31.21 -5.91 -6.73
CA ILE A 24 -30.13 -6.80 -6.30
C ILE A 24 -28.78 -6.09 -6.36
N ILE A 25 -28.47 -5.38 -7.45
CA ILE A 25 -27.24 -4.60 -7.60
C ILE A 25 -27.14 -3.51 -6.54
N GLY A 26 -28.27 -2.89 -6.18
CA GLY A 26 -28.35 -1.89 -5.11
C GLY A 26 -27.92 -2.47 -3.76
N TRP A 27 -28.38 -3.66 -3.41
CA TRP A 27 -27.95 -4.38 -2.21
C TRP A 27 -26.46 -4.74 -2.24
N VAL A 28 -25.98 -5.31 -3.35
CA VAL A 28 -24.56 -5.67 -3.51
C VAL A 28 -23.68 -4.43 -3.36
N SER A 29 -24.03 -3.33 -4.02
CA SER A 29 -23.29 -2.07 -3.96
C SER A 29 -23.30 -1.47 -2.56
N THR A 30 -24.48 -1.37 -1.95
CA THR A 30 -24.63 -0.81 -0.60
C THR A 30 -23.85 -1.61 0.43
N CYS A 31 -23.93 -2.94 0.40
CA CYS A 31 -23.20 -3.80 1.32
C CYS A 31 -21.69 -3.73 1.08
N PHE A 32 -21.23 -3.89 -0.18
CA PHE A 32 -19.80 -3.92 -0.50
C PHE A 32 -19.12 -2.57 -0.20
N PHE A 33 -19.65 -1.47 -0.71
CA PHE A 33 -19.07 -0.14 -0.48
C PHE A 33 -19.36 0.38 0.94
N GLY A 34 -20.46 -0.06 1.54
CA GLY A 34 -20.80 0.24 2.93
C GLY A 34 -19.78 -0.32 3.91
N LEU A 35 -19.28 -1.55 3.69
CA LEU A 35 -18.18 -2.12 4.45
C LEU A 35 -16.86 -1.35 4.28
N GLY A 36 -16.68 -0.64 3.16
CA GLY A 36 -15.53 0.24 2.95
C GLY A 36 -15.53 1.49 3.84
N LEU A 37 -16.69 1.96 4.32
CA LEU A 37 -16.79 3.13 5.19
C LEU A 37 -16.10 2.94 6.55
N PRO A 38 -16.38 1.89 7.35
CA PRO A 38 -15.68 1.68 8.62
C PRO A 38 -14.19 1.41 8.42
N VAL A 39 -13.79 0.72 7.35
CA VAL A 39 -12.37 0.49 7.02
C VAL A 39 -11.67 1.82 6.71
N GLY A 40 -12.27 2.65 5.85
CA GLY A 40 -11.74 3.97 5.53
C GLY A 40 -11.67 4.89 6.75
N LEU A 41 -12.67 4.83 7.63
CA LEU A 41 -12.68 5.57 8.88
C LEU A 41 -11.53 5.12 9.81
N PHE A 42 -11.34 3.81 9.97
CA PHE A 42 -10.23 3.26 10.76
C PHE A 42 -8.88 3.73 10.24
N HIS A 43 -8.67 3.69 8.92
CA HIS A 43 -7.42 4.15 8.29
C HIS A 43 -7.22 5.67 8.43
N THR A 44 -8.29 6.46 8.37
CA THR A 44 -8.21 7.93 8.53
C THR A 44 -7.72 8.33 9.92
N PHE A 45 -8.07 7.53 10.94
CA PHE A 45 -7.62 7.75 12.32
C PHE A 45 -6.35 6.96 12.68
N ASP A 46 -5.85 6.09 11.80
CA ASP A 46 -4.61 5.35 12.04
C ASP A 46 -3.40 6.25 11.81
N ARG A 47 -2.86 6.79 12.91
CA ARG A 47 -1.67 7.66 12.93
C ARG A 47 -0.36 6.90 13.11
N ARG A 48 -0.38 5.57 12.97
CA ARG A 48 0.85 4.78 13.08
C ARG A 48 1.82 5.18 11.96
N PRO A 49 3.11 5.43 12.28
CA PRO A 49 4.09 5.80 11.27
C PRO A 49 4.24 4.69 10.25
N GLN A 50 4.42 5.07 8.97
CA GLN A 50 4.72 4.11 7.92
C GLN A 50 6.18 3.64 8.03
N ILE A 51 7.10 4.61 8.08
CA ILE A 51 8.55 4.40 8.19
C ILE A 51 9.02 4.90 9.55
N VAL A 52 9.79 4.08 10.25
CA VAL A 52 10.47 4.43 11.50
C VAL A 52 11.97 4.28 11.25
N ILE A 53 12.69 5.39 11.44
CA ILE A 53 14.15 5.44 11.31
C ILE A 53 14.69 5.57 12.73
N THR A 54 15.57 4.65 13.12
CA THR A 54 16.18 4.61 14.46
C THR A 54 17.70 4.61 14.36
N GLU A 55 18.38 4.64 15.50
CA GLU A 55 19.84 4.47 15.55
C GLU A 55 20.29 3.06 15.12
N ASN A 56 19.40 2.06 15.14
CA ASN A 56 19.74 0.68 14.78
C ASN A 56 19.47 0.38 13.29
N GLY A 57 18.49 1.07 12.69
CA GLY A 57 18.09 0.77 11.33
C GLY A 57 16.84 1.50 10.86
N ILE A 58 16.22 0.92 9.83
CA ILE A 58 14.99 1.39 9.22
C ILE A 58 13.94 0.29 9.22
N TRP A 59 12.72 0.64 9.61
CA TRP A 59 11.58 -0.25 9.59
C TRP A 59 10.43 0.38 8.83
N ASP A 60 9.84 -0.36 7.90
CA ASP A 60 8.66 0.07 7.15
C ASP A 60 7.53 -0.94 7.33
N ARG A 61 6.40 -0.43 7.83
CA ARG A 61 5.18 -1.19 8.13
C ARG A 61 4.60 -1.93 6.92
N THR A 62 4.77 -1.41 5.70
CA THR A 62 4.23 -1.94 4.45
C THR A 62 5.01 -3.13 3.91
N THR A 63 6.30 -3.23 4.24
CA THR A 63 7.18 -4.30 3.74
C THR A 63 6.93 -5.65 4.41
N ASN A 64 6.31 -5.64 5.60
CA ASN A 64 6.09 -6.82 6.44
C ASN A 64 7.38 -7.59 6.76
N GLN A 65 8.52 -6.89 6.79
CA GLN A 65 9.81 -7.40 7.23
C GLN A 65 10.12 -6.90 8.65
N ASP A 66 11.15 -7.48 9.25
CA ASP A 66 11.73 -6.94 10.47
C ASP A 66 12.61 -5.71 10.15
N GLU A 67 13.03 -4.97 11.17
CA GLU A 67 13.89 -3.79 11.01
C GLU A 67 15.18 -4.17 10.25
N VAL A 68 15.48 -3.42 9.19
CA VAL A 68 16.70 -3.57 8.41
C VAL A 68 17.76 -2.74 9.08
N LYS A 69 18.80 -3.38 9.61
CA LYS A 69 19.84 -2.66 10.35
C LYS A 69 20.73 -1.87 9.42
N TRP A 70 21.30 -0.78 9.91
CA TRP A 70 22.20 0.05 9.12
C TRP A 70 23.39 -0.73 8.57
N GLU A 71 23.96 -1.66 9.36
CA GLU A 71 25.12 -2.44 8.93
C GLU A 71 24.81 -3.40 7.77
N GLN A 72 23.52 -3.69 7.55
CA GLN A 72 23.06 -4.58 6.50
C GLN A 72 22.78 -3.85 5.19
N ILE A 73 22.70 -2.51 5.21
CA ILE A 73 22.38 -1.69 4.03
C ILE A 73 23.70 -1.32 3.34
N ILE A 74 23.87 -1.81 2.11
CA ILE A 74 25.01 -1.52 1.25
C ILE A 74 24.78 -0.20 0.51
N GLU A 75 23.58 -0.01 -0.03
CA GLU A 75 23.23 1.14 -0.85
C GLU A 75 21.74 1.45 -0.74
N ALA A 76 21.36 2.72 -0.93
CA ALA A 76 19.99 3.16 -1.04
C ALA A 76 19.85 4.15 -2.20
N TYR A 77 18.84 3.98 -3.04
CA TYR A 77 18.58 4.87 -4.18
C TYR A 77 17.08 5.09 -4.39
N LEU A 78 16.74 6.21 -5.02
CA LEU A 78 15.37 6.53 -5.40
C LEU A 78 14.99 5.74 -6.66
N LEU A 79 13.83 5.11 -6.63
CA LEU A 79 13.27 4.34 -7.73
C LEU A 79 11.88 4.87 -8.05
N ASP A 80 11.60 5.12 -9.33
CA ASP A 80 10.26 5.48 -9.81
C ASP A 80 9.71 4.32 -10.66
N ILE A 81 8.60 3.74 -10.20
CA ILE A 81 7.85 2.73 -10.95
C ILE A 81 6.46 3.28 -11.24
N SER A 82 6.17 3.58 -12.50
CA SER A 82 4.84 4.05 -12.94
C SER A 82 4.36 5.31 -12.22
N GLY A 83 5.27 6.26 -11.93
CA GLY A 83 4.97 7.51 -11.22
C GLY A 83 4.88 7.36 -9.71
N GLN A 84 5.18 6.16 -9.18
CA GLN A 84 5.26 5.90 -7.75
C GLN A 84 6.72 5.85 -7.33
N LYS A 85 7.06 6.63 -6.31
CA LYS A 85 8.43 6.75 -5.80
C LYS A 85 8.66 5.76 -4.65
N PHE A 86 9.84 5.17 -4.66
CA PHE A 86 10.31 4.21 -3.68
C PHE A 86 11.77 4.51 -3.30
N ILE A 87 12.14 4.26 -2.05
CA ILE A 87 13.56 4.11 -1.70
C ILE A 87 13.86 2.62 -1.80
N SER A 88 14.68 2.24 -2.77
CA SER A 88 15.18 0.87 -2.91
C SER A 88 16.41 0.71 -2.03
N LEU A 89 16.41 -0.30 -1.16
CA LEU A 89 17.55 -0.66 -0.32
C LEU A 89 18.23 -1.93 -0.86
N VAL A 90 19.52 -1.81 -1.11
CA VAL A 90 20.41 -2.94 -1.39
C VAL A 90 20.95 -3.44 -0.06
N THR A 91 20.57 -4.65 0.32
CA THR A 91 21.04 -5.28 1.56
C THR A 91 22.09 -6.35 1.29
N ASP A 92 22.98 -6.58 2.26
CA ASP A 92 23.93 -7.69 2.23
C ASP A 92 23.26 -9.06 2.45
N ASP A 93 24.06 -10.11 2.35
CA ASP A 93 23.61 -11.51 2.49
C ASP A 93 23.15 -11.87 3.91
N THR A 94 23.41 -11.02 4.91
CA THR A 94 22.99 -11.25 6.30
C THR A 94 21.51 -10.90 6.50
N PHE A 95 20.94 -10.08 5.61
CA PHE A 95 19.53 -9.74 5.67
C PHE A 95 18.66 -10.88 5.09
N VAL A 96 17.82 -11.46 5.94
CA VAL A 96 16.92 -12.56 5.55
C VAL A 96 15.48 -12.07 5.52
N PHE A 97 14.85 -12.18 4.35
CA PHE A 97 13.42 -11.89 4.20
C PHE A 97 12.57 -12.83 5.06
N LYS A 98 11.78 -12.23 5.96
CA LYS A 98 10.75 -12.90 6.76
C LYS A 98 9.66 -13.51 5.90
N LYS A 99 9.27 -12.79 4.83
CA LYS A 99 8.33 -13.28 3.82
C LYS A 99 8.92 -13.09 2.45
N LYS A 100 9.14 -14.21 1.75
CA LYS A 100 9.54 -14.18 0.34
C LYS A 100 8.39 -13.65 -0.51
N PRO A 101 8.64 -12.72 -1.43
CA PRO A 101 7.62 -12.26 -2.37
C PRO A 101 7.09 -13.43 -3.19
N TYR A 102 5.81 -13.38 -3.57
CA TYR A 102 5.22 -14.37 -4.48
C TYR A 102 6.02 -14.43 -5.79
N LYS A 103 6.13 -15.62 -6.40
CA LYS A 103 6.98 -15.83 -7.61
C LYS A 103 6.70 -14.85 -8.75
N TRP A 104 5.45 -14.43 -8.93
CA TRP A 104 5.08 -13.46 -9.95
C TRP A 104 5.57 -12.04 -9.61
N ALA A 105 5.54 -11.66 -8.33
CA ALA A 105 6.03 -10.36 -7.85
C ALA A 105 7.56 -10.30 -7.90
N ALA A 106 8.24 -11.41 -7.58
CA ALA A 106 9.70 -11.51 -7.72
C ALA A 106 10.17 -11.26 -9.16
N LYS A 107 9.41 -11.75 -10.16
CA LYS A 107 9.72 -11.55 -11.59
C LYS A 107 9.52 -10.11 -12.05
N ILE A 108 8.62 -9.36 -11.41
CA ILE A 108 8.43 -7.92 -11.68
C ILE A 108 9.58 -7.12 -11.08
N ASN A 109 10.03 -7.47 -9.88
CA ASN A 109 11.17 -6.83 -9.23
C ASN A 109 12.47 -7.00 -10.04
N GLU A 110 12.70 -8.19 -10.60
CA GLU A 110 13.83 -8.49 -11.48
C GLU A 110 13.81 -7.63 -12.77
N PHE A 111 12.62 -7.34 -13.30
CA PHE A 111 12.45 -6.50 -14.50
C PHE A 111 12.57 -4.99 -14.20
N ALA A 112 12.19 -4.56 -13.00
CA ALA A 112 12.14 -3.15 -12.61
C ALA A 112 13.45 -2.65 -11.96
N GLU A 113 14.54 -3.42 -12.00
CA GLU A 113 15.78 -3.18 -11.23
C GLU A 113 15.52 -2.95 -9.72
N ALA A 114 14.37 -3.41 -9.22
CA ALA A 114 13.92 -3.17 -7.87
C ALA A 114 14.54 -4.24 -6.96
N GLN A 115 15.77 -3.99 -6.47
CA GLN A 115 16.44 -4.93 -5.59
C GLN A 115 15.83 -4.96 -4.19
N ASN A 116 15.80 -6.18 -3.63
CA ASN A 116 15.54 -6.61 -2.26
C ASN A 116 14.44 -5.89 -1.46
N LEU A 117 14.55 -4.61 -1.09
CA LEU A 117 13.54 -3.95 -0.25
C LEU A 117 13.17 -2.55 -0.76
N ASN A 118 11.93 -2.39 -1.23
CA ASN A 118 11.41 -1.10 -1.70
C ASN A 118 10.52 -0.46 -0.63
N LEU A 119 10.94 0.68 -0.10
CA LEU A 119 10.16 1.49 0.82
C LEU A 119 9.26 2.43 0.03
N TYR A 120 7.94 2.28 0.16
CA TYR A 120 6.98 3.08 -0.59
C TYR A 120 6.89 4.50 -0.05
N LEU A 121 6.94 5.51 -0.92
CA LEU A 121 6.99 6.90 -0.49
C LEU A 121 5.68 7.67 -0.73
N GLY A 122 4.62 7.03 -1.22
CA GLY A 122 3.41 7.75 -1.62
C GLY A 122 2.63 8.44 -0.48
N GLN A 123 2.99 8.18 0.79
CA GLN A 123 2.42 8.88 1.95
C GLN A 123 3.38 9.94 2.55
N ILE A 124 4.54 10.15 1.94
CA ILE A 124 5.61 11.02 2.42
C ILE A 124 5.83 12.11 1.37
N ASN A 125 5.92 13.37 1.83
CA ASN A 125 6.32 14.46 0.94
C ASN A 125 7.85 14.46 0.81
N ILE A 126 8.36 14.43 -0.42
CA ILE A 126 9.79 14.35 -0.71
C ILE A 126 10.21 15.61 -1.46
N ASP A 127 11.30 16.22 -1.02
CA ASP A 127 12.02 17.20 -1.81
C ASP A 127 13.11 16.47 -2.60
N GLU A 128 12.97 16.46 -3.93
CA GLU A 128 13.90 15.77 -4.82
C GLU A 128 15.15 16.60 -5.12
N LEU A 129 15.09 17.92 -4.92
CA LEU A 129 16.17 18.84 -5.27
C LEU A 129 17.34 18.75 -4.29
N GLU A 130 17.12 18.23 -3.07
CA GLU A 130 18.17 17.99 -2.08
C GLU A 130 18.87 16.62 -2.24
N LEU A 131 18.41 15.76 -3.16
CA LEU A 131 18.95 14.40 -3.36
C LEU A 131 20.03 14.31 -4.46
N THR A 132 20.28 15.38 -5.21
CA THR A 132 21.33 15.52 -6.25
C THR A 132 22.29 16.64 -5.92
#